data_AF-A0A7R9QKP1-F1
#
_entry.id   AF-A0A7R9QKP1-F1
#
_cell.length_a   1.000
_cell.length_b   1.000
_cell.length_c   1.000
_cell.angle_alpha   90.00
_cell.angle_beta   90.00
_cell.angle_gamma   90.00
#
_symmetry.space_group_name_H-M   'P 1'
#
loop_
_entity.id
_entity.type
_entity.pdbx_description
1 polymer ?
#
loop_
_entity_poly.entity_id
_entity_poly.type
_entity_poly.pdbx_seq_one_letter_code
_entity_poly.pdbx_strand_id
1 'polypeptide(L)'
;MFKALELYDSSVDGSDNWPQIVCVVTGKGPLKQHYQQKILTKTFKSIKVVFPWLTAHDYPKLVASADLGICLHKSSSDLDLPMKVVDMFGCCLPVCAYKYNCINELVLHEKNGLLFNTSEELSQQLMHVLKNFPEENASLKLFRNHLNQNFVKLRWNECWNQNALPIFS
;
A
#
# COMPACT_ATOMS: atom_id res chain seq x y z
N MET A 1 -6.84 -9.40 -1.08
CA MET A 1 -6.93 -8.50 0.09
C MET A 1 -7.86 -9.02 1.18
N PHE A 2 -9.19 -9.07 1.02
CA PHE A 2 -10.07 -9.50 2.14
C PHE A 2 -9.74 -10.90 2.70
N LYS A 3 -9.41 -11.87 1.85
CA LYS A 3 -8.94 -13.18 2.30
C LYS A 3 -7.64 -13.09 3.11
N ALA A 4 -6.71 -12.20 2.73
CA ALA A 4 -5.48 -11.96 3.48
C ALA A 4 -5.76 -11.35 4.85
N LEU A 5 -6.74 -10.44 4.95
CA LEU A 5 -7.19 -9.89 6.22
C LEU A 5 -7.79 -10.97 7.13
N GLU A 6 -8.59 -11.90 6.58
CA GLU A 6 -9.11 -13.04 7.36
C GLU A 6 -7.99 -13.96 7.87
N LEU A 7 -6.98 -14.22 7.04
CA LEU A 7 -5.82 -15.02 7.42
C LEU A 7 -5.01 -14.32 8.52
N TYR A 8 -4.80 -13.00 8.40
CA TYR A 8 -4.15 -12.21 9.43
C TYR A 8 -4.93 -12.27 10.75
N ASP A 9 -6.22 -11.95 10.72
CA ASP A 9 -7.10 -11.92 11.90
C ASP A 9 -7.11 -13.26 12.64
N SER A 10 -7.15 -14.37 11.88
CA SER A 10 -7.11 -15.73 12.45
C SER A 10 -5.74 -16.09 13.04
N SER A 11 -4.65 -15.52 12.49
CA SER A 11 -3.28 -15.85 12.88
C SER A 11 -2.78 -15.04 14.08
N VAL A 12 -3.41 -13.89 14.38
CA VAL A 12 -3.01 -12.99 15.47
C VAL A 12 -3.95 -13.02 16.68
N ASP A 13 -5.00 -13.85 16.63
CA ASP A 13 -6.01 -13.97 17.68
C ASP A 13 -5.38 -14.24 19.05
N GLY A 14 -5.47 -13.27 19.97
CA GLY A 14 -4.96 -13.38 21.34
C GLY A 14 -3.46 -13.12 21.52
N SER A 15 -2.75 -12.57 20.54
CA SER A 15 -1.32 -12.23 20.67
C SER A 15 -1.06 -10.72 20.71
N ASP A 16 -0.32 -10.27 21.71
CA ASP A 16 0.09 -8.86 21.87
C ASP A 16 1.21 -8.43 20.91
N ASN A 17 1.78 -9.36 20.12
CA ASN A 17 2.86 -9.05 19.19
C ASN A 17 2.37 -8.44 17.87
N TRP A 18 1.07 -8.39 17.62
CA TRP A 18 0.49 -7.85 16.40
C TRP A 18 -0.59 -6.82 16.70
N PRO A 19 -0.63 -5.70 15.97
CA PRO A 19 -1.56 -4.62 16.26
C PRO A 19 -2.98 -4.93 15.77
N GLN A 20 -3.92 -4.15 16.28
CA GLN A 20 -5.20 -4.00 15.59
C GLN A 20 -5.01 -3.19 14.31
N ILE A 21 -5.61 -3.64 13.20
CA ILE A 21 -5.52 -2.99 11.90
C ILE A 21 -6.78 -2.18 11.60
N VAL A 22 -6.60 -0.91 11.24
CA VAL A 22 -7.63 -0.14 10.53
C VAL A 22 -7.33 -0.16 9.03
N CYS A 23 -8.10 -0.94 8.27
CA CYS A 23 -7.98 -1.00 6.82
C CYS A 23 -8.89 0.04 6.17
N VAL A 24 -8.29 1.03 5.52
CA VAL A 24 -9.04 2.10 4.84
C VAL A 24 -9.10 1.81 3.35
N VAL A 25 -10.30 1.59 2.83
CA VAL A 25 -10.54 1.35 1.39
C VAL A 25 -11.21 2.57 0.78
N THR A 26 -10.47 3.30 -0.04
CA THR A 26 -10.93 4.56 -0.64
C THR A 26 -11.25 4.39 -2.12
N GLY A 27 -12.10 5.27 -2.64
CA GLY A 27 -12.46 5.31 -4.06
C GLY A 27 -13.96 5.41 -4.31
N LYS A 28 -14.30 5.96 -5.48
CA LYS A 28 -15.65 5.93 -6.05
C LYS A 28 -15.65 4.89 -7.16
N GLY A 29 -16.48 3.88 -7.02
CA GLY A 29 -16.67 2.87 -8.06
C GLY A 29 -18.00 2.17 -7.87
N PRO A 30 -18.59 1.64 -8.97
CA PRO A 30 -19.89 0.97 -8.92
C PRO A 30 -19.91 -0.23 -7.97
N LEU A 31 -18.75 -0.87 -7.75
CA LEU A 31 -18.61 -2.02 -6.87
C LEU A 31 -18.43 -1.68 -5.37
N LYS A 32 -18.47 -0.39 -4.98
CA LYS A 32 -18.28 -0.01 -3.57
C LYS A 32 -19.27 -0.72 -2.65
N GLN A 33 -20.57 -0.65 -2.96
CA GLN A 33 -21.61 -1.27 -2.16
C GLN A 33 -21.47 -2.80 -2.11
N HIS A 34 -21.11 -3.43 -3.22
CA HIS A 34 -20.84 -4.86 -3.27
C HIS A 34 -19.77 -5.28 -2.25
N TYR A 35 -18.63 -4.57 -2.21
CA TYR A 35 -17.56 -4.88 -1.26
C TYR A 35 -17.90 -4.52 0.18
N GLN A 36 -18.69 -3.47 0.41
CA GLN A 36 -19.22 -3.16 1.74
C GLN A 36 -20.11 -4.29 2.26
N GLN A 37 -21.01 -4.83 1.44
CA GLN A 37 -21.83 -5.97 1.86
C GLN A 37 -20.97 -7.21 2.13
N LYS A 38 -19.98 -7.48 1.27
CA LYS A 38 -19.05 -8.60 1.46
C LYS A 38 -18.20 -8.49 2.74
N ILE A 39 -17.91 -7.29 3.22
CA ILE A 39 -17.18 -7.12 4.48
C ILE A 39 -18.09 -7.30 5.70
N LEU A 40 -19.37 -6.90 5.59
CA LEU A 40 -20.34 -7.04 6.67
C LEU A 40 -20.65 -8.50 7.00
N THR A 41 -20.49 -9.41 6.04
CA THR A 41 -20.64 -10.86 6.28
C THR A 41 -19.43 -11.47 7.01
N LYS A 42 -18.38 -10.70 7.31
CA LYS A 42 -17.16 -11.18 7.96
C LYS A 42 -17.09 -10.65 9.39
N THR A 43 -16.62 -11.50 10.30
CA THR A 43 -16.38 -11.14 11.69
C THR A 43 -14.89 -11.04 11.90
N PHE A 44 -14.40 -9.83 12.13
CA PHE A 44 -13.00 -9.57 12.46
C PHE A 44 -12.87 -9.22 13.94
N LYS A 45 -11.82 -9.73 14.60
CA LYS A 45 -11.50 -9.40 16.00
C LYS A 45 -10.49 -8.26 16.11
N SER A 46 -9.47 -8.29 15.27
CA SER A 46 -8.33 -7.39 15.27
C SER A 46 -8.34 -6.42 14.08
N ILE A 47 -9.35 -6.48 13.20
CA ILE A 47 -9.42 -5.66 11.99
C ILE A 47 -10.71 -4.86 11.93
N LYS A 48 -10.58 -3.57 11.60
CA LYS A 48 -11.70 -2.70 11.24
C LYS A 48 -11.52 -2.21 9.81
N VAL A 49 -12.50 -2.47 8.94
CA VAL A 49 -12.48 -1.99 7.55
C VAL A 49 -13.43 -0.81 7.39
N VAL A 50 -12.96 0.29 6.82
CA VAL A 50 -13.75 1.50 6.59
C VAL A 50 -13.66 1.98 5.14
N PHE A 51 -14.73 2.61 4.66
CA PHE A 51 -14.87 3.06 3.27
C PHE A 51 -15.16 4.57 3.17
N PRO A 52 -14.27 5.43 3.70
CA PRO A 52 -14.51 6.86 3.73
C PRO A 52 -14.59 7.43 2.32
N TRP A 53 -15.43 8.45 2.18
CA TRP A 53 -15.31 9.37 1.05
C TRP A 53 -14.25 10.41 1.41
N LEU A 54 -13.36 10.73 0.47
CA LEU A 54 -12.28 11.69 0.68
C LEU A 54 -12.31 12.74 -0.41
N THR A 55 -12.08 13.98 -0.02
CA THR A 55 -11.80 15.05 -0.98
C THR A 55 -10.37 14.90 -1.53
N ALA A 56 -10.05 15.60 -2.61
CA ALA A 56 -8.69 15.64 -3.14
C ALA A 56 -7.66 16.16 -2.11
N HIS A 57 -8.10 17.01 -1.18
CA HIS A 57 -7.26 17.57 -0.13
C HIS A 57 -7.09 16.63 1.08
N ASP A 58 -8.11 15.82 1.40
CA ASP A 58 -8.04 14.88 2.52
C ASP A 58 -7.33 13.57 2.17
N TYR A 59 -7.35 13.19 0.89
CA TYR A 59 -6.67 12.00 0.39
C TYR A 59 -5.17 11.94 0.76
N PRO A 60 -4.33 12.93 0.43
CA PRO A 60 -2.90 12.88 0.77
C PRO A 60 -2.66 12.87 2.28
N LYS A 61 -3.53 13.53 3.07
CA LYS A 61 -3.44 13.50 4.54
C LYS A 61 -3.67 12.10 5.09
N LEU A 62 -4.70 11.41 4.58
CA LEU A 62 -4.96 10.02 4.96
C LEU A 62 -3.79 9.12 4.56
N VAL A 63 -3.32 9.23 3.31
CA VAL A 63 -2.20 8.41 2.81
C VAL A 63 -0.95 8.63 3.66
N ALA A 64 -0.60 9.88 3.98
CA ALA A 64 0.54 10.21 4.83
C ALA A 64 0.39 9.76 6.29
N SER A 65 -0.84 9.49 6.76
CA SER A 65 -1.10 8.98 8.11
C SER A 65 -1.07 7.46 8.22
N ALA A 66 -1.02 6.74 7.10
CA ALA A 66 -1.00 5.28 7.10
C ALA A 66 0.41 4.73 7.35
N ASP A 67 0.49 3.50 7.86
CA ASP A 67 1.76 2.81 8.07
C ASP A 67 2.23 2.01 6.86
N LEU A 68 1.28 1.47 6.10
CA LEU A 68 1.50 0.62 4.93
C LEU A 68 0.39 0.81 3.89
N GLY A 69 0.77 0.93 2.62
CA GLY A 69 -0.15 0.93 1.48
C GLY A 69 -0.39 -0.47 0.89
N ILE A 70 -1.58 -0.72 0.34
CA ILE A 70 -1.86 -1.96 -0.41
C ILE A 70 -2.33 -1.59 -1.82
N CYS A 71 -1.61 -2.08 -2.84
CA CYS A 71 -1.96 -1.92 -4.24
C CYS A 71 -2.38 -3.26 -4.85
N LEU A 72 -3.64 -3.36 -5.27
CA LEU A 72 -4.18 -4.53 -6.00
C LEU A 72 -4.28 -4.28 -7.51
N HIS A 73 -3.81 -3.13 -7.98
CA HIS A 73 -3.89 -2.80 -9.39
C HIS A 73 -3.01 -3.79 -10.17
N LYS A 74 -3.61 -4.37 -11.21
CA LYS A 74 -2.92 -5.09 -12.27
C LYS A 74 -3.33 -4.43 -13.57
N SER A 75 -2.37 -3.99 -14.37
CA SER A 75 -2.68 -3.48 -15.70
C SER A 75 -3.14 -4.64 -16.59
N SER A 76 -4.17 -4.42 -17.41
CA SER A 76 -4.60 -5.42 -18.40
C SER A 76 -3.57 -5.64 -19.50
N SER A 77 -2.72 -4.65 -19.78
CA SER A 77 -1.60 -4.76 -20.72
C SER A 77 -0.33 -5.31 -20.04
N ASP A 78 -0.33 -5.39 -18.70
CA ASP A 78 0.85 -5.63 -17.86
C ASP A 78 1.99 -4.60 -18.06
N LEU A 79 1.70 -3.44 -18.67
CA LEU A 79 2.67 -2.37 -18.95
C LEU A 79 2.44 -1.10 -18.12
N ASP A 80 1.23 -0.88 -17.59
CA ASP A 80 0.96 0.36 -16.85
C ASP A 80 1.39 0.28 -15.39
N LEU A 81 2.12 1.30 -14.94
CA LEU A 81 2.46 1.48 -13.54
C LEU A 81 1.29 2.07 -12.75
N PRO A 82 1.08 1.65 -11.49
CA PRO A 82 -0.07 2.08 -10.72
C PRO A 82 0.18 3.46 -10.12
N MET A 83 -0.49 4.49 -10.64
CA MET A 83 -0.40 5.87 -10.13
C MET A 83 -0.66 5.99 -8.62
N LYS A 84 -1.51 5.13 -8.05
CA LYS A 84 -1.76 5.10 -6.60
C LYS A 84 -0.49 4.79 -5.79
N VAL A 85 0.43 3.98 -6.33
CA VAL A 85 1.71 3.70 -5.66
C VAL A 85 2.62 4.92 -5.71
N VAL A 86 2.58 5.69 -6.80
CA VAL A 86 3.29 6.99 -6.89
C VAL A 86 2.79 7.95 -5.80
N ASP A 87 1.47 8.05 -5.59
CA ASP A 87 0.89 8.88 -4.52
C ASP A 87 1.37 8.44 -3.13
N MET A 88 1.37 7.12 -2.88
CA MET A 88 1.83 6.52 -1.62
C MET A 88 3.33 6.79 -1.40
N PHE A 89 4.17 6.57 -2.41
CA PHE A 89 5.60 6.86 -2.34
C PHE A 89 5.91 8.34 -2.17
N GLY A 90 5.11 9.22 -2.77
CA GLY A 90 5.20 10.67 -2.56
C GLY A 90 4.98 11.09 -1.09
N CYS A 91 4.21 10.30 -0.34
CA CYS A 91 4.00 10.45 1.10
C CYS A 91 4.98 9.64 1.96
N CYS A 92 6.01 9.03 1.36
CA CYS A 92 6.94 8.10 2.02
C CYS A 92 6.24 6.89 2.65
N LEU A 93 5.14 6.41 2.04
CA LEU A 93 4.40 5.23 2.47
C LEU A 93 4.88 3.99 1.70
N PRO A 94 5.53 3.01 2.35
CA PRO A 94 5.84 1.73 1.72
C PRO A 94 4.57 0.99 1.32
N VAL A 95 4.66 0.14 0.30
CA VAL A 95 3.49 -0.59 -0.22
C VAL A 95 3.72 -2.09 -0.29
N CYS A 96 2.67 -2.87 -0.06
CA CYS A 96 2.54 -4.21 -0.62
C CYS A 96 1.77 -4.11 -1.94
N ALA A 97 2.37 -4.50 -3.06
CA ALA A 97 1.75 -4.44 -4.39
C ALA A 97 1.58 -5.83 -5.02
N TYR A 98 0.48 -6.03 -5.73
CA TYR A 98 0.27 -7.25 -6.50
C TYR A 98 1.32 -7.36 -7.61
N LYS A 99 1.91 -8.55 -7.78
CA LYS A 99 2.98 -8.79 -8.74
C LYS A 99 2.44 -8.93 -10.16
N TYR A 100 2.97 -8.13 -11.09
CA TYR A 100 2.75 -8.24 -12.53
C TYR A 100 3.98 -7.71 -13.28
N ASN A 101 4.06 -7.82 -14.61
CA ASN A 101 5.33 -7.73 -15.33
C ASN A 101 6.11 -6.42 -15.06
N CYS A 102 5.51 -5.25 -15.28
CA CYS A 102 6.20 -3.97 -15.13
C CYS A 102 6.26 -3.44 -13.69
N ILE A 103 5.57 -4.05 -12.71
CA ILE A 103 5.49 -3.47 -11.35
C ILE A 103 6.86 -3.25 -10.69
N ASN A 104 7.86 -4.05 -11.06
CA ASN A 104 9.22 -3.97 -10.53
C ASN A 104 9.95 -2.68 -10.95
N GLU A 105 9.48 -1.97 -11.98
CA GLU A 105 10.02 -0.66 -12.34
C GLU A 105 9.71 0.39 -11.26
N LEU A 106 8.62 0.21 -10.51
CA LEU A 106 8.20 1.11 -9.43
C LEU A 106 8.46 0.51 -8.05
N VAL A 107 7.95 -0.69 -7.78
CA VAL A 107 8.06 -1.37 -6.47
C VAL A 107 9.18 -2.40 -6.52
N LEU A 108 10.29 -2.04 -5.90
CA LEU A 108 11.46 -2.91 -5.72
C LEU A 108 11.26 -3.73 -4.46
N HIS A 109 11.01 -5.03 -4.64
CA HIS A 109 10.80 -5.98 -3.55
C HIS A 109 11.91 -5.89 -2.49
N GLU A 110 11.52 -5.81 -1.23
CA GLU A 110 12.41 -5.69 -0.05
C GLU A 110 13.33 -4.46 -0.05
N LYS A 111 13.08 -3.47 -0.93
CA LYS A 111 13.81 -2.20 -0.95
C LYS A 111 12.93 -1.01 -0.64
N ASN A 112 11.79 -0.87 -1.31
CA ASN A 112 10.84 0.22 -1.10
C ASN A 112 9.41 -0.26 -0.82
N GLY A 113 9.21 -1.57 -0.79
CA GLY A 113 7.94 -2.23 -0.59
C GLY A 113 8.05 -3.74 -0.75
N LEU A 114 6.91 -4.41 -0.77
CA LEU A 114 6.78 -5.84 -0.93
C LEU A 114 5.89 -6.15 -2.13
N LEU A 115 6.10 -7.32 -2.73
CA LEU A 115 5.36 -7.81 -3.88
C LEU A 115 4.72 -9.13 -3.50
N PHE A 116 3.46 -9.34 -3.86
CA PHE A 116 2.74 -10.58 -3.57
C PHE A 116 1.93 -11.06 -4.76
N ASN A 117 1.71 -12.37 -4.84
CA ASN A 117 0.89 -13.05 -5.84
C ASN A 117 -0.41 -13.58 -5.24
N THR A 118 -0.41 -13.86 -3.94
CA THR A 118 -1.50 -14.58 -3.26
C THR A 118 -1.99 -13.83 -2.01
N SER A 119 -3.16 -14.22 -1.51
CA SER A 119 -3.67 -13.72 -0.23
C SER A 119 -2.80 -14.14 0.95
N GLU A 120 -2.21 -15.32 0.86
CA GLU A 120 -1.37 -15.96 1.85
C GLU A 120 -0.06 -15.18 1.98
N GLU A 121 0.58 -14.87 0.85
CA GLU A 121 1.77 -14.00 0.80
C GLU A 121 1.46 -12.61 1.38
N LEU A 122 0.34 -11.98 0.99
CA LEU A 122 -0.04 -10.68 1.54
C LEU A 122 -0.26 -10.76 3.06
N SER A 123 -0.89 -11.82 3.57
CA SER A 123 -1.10 -12.01 5.01
C SER A 123 0.23 -12.15 5.76
N GLN A 124 1.15 -12.96 5.23
CA GLN A 124 2.47 -13.14 5.81
C GLN A 124 3.27 -11.83 5.81
N GLN A 125 3.18 -11.05 4.73
CA GLN A 125 3.81 -9.74 4.63
C GLN A 125 3.24 -8.77 5.66
N LEU A 126 1.91 -8.73 5.86
CA LEU A 126 1.28 -7.93 6.92
C LEU A 126 1.80 -8.34 8.31
N MET A 127 1.85 -9.64 8.59
CA MET A 127 2.38 -10.15 9.87
C MET A 127 3.85 -9.81 10.05
N HIS A 128 4.66 -9.84 8.99
CA HIS A 128 6.09 -9.51 9.03
C HIS A 128 6.33 -8.03 9.34
N VAL A 129 5.67 -7.13 8.60
CA VAL A 129 5.93 -5.69 8.69
C VAL A 129 5.24 -5.02 9.87
N LEU A 130 4.15 -5.59 10.38
CA LEU A 130 3.40 -5.05 11.52
C LEU A 130 3.76 -5.71 12.86
N LYS A 131 4.68 -6.68 12.87
CA LYS A 131 5.12 -7.33 14.10
C LYS A 131 5.70 -6.30 15.07
N ASN A 132 5.29 -6.38 16.34
CA ASN A 132 5.67 -5.51 17.46
C ASN A 132 5.27 -4.04 17.32
N PHE A 133 4.35 -3.70 16.40
CA PHE A 133 3.79 -2.35 16.33
C PHE A 133 3.23 -1.91 17.71
N PRO A 134 3.46 -0.67 18.17
CA PRO A 134 3.90 0.51 17.41
C PRO A 134 5.42 0.70 17.27
N GLU A 135 6.24 -0.24 17.74
CA GLU A 135 7.68 -0.14 17.49
C GLU A 135 7.96 -0.24 15.99
N GLU A 136 8.81 0.64 15.47
CA GLU A 136 9.07 0.69 14.04
C GLU A 136 9.82 -0.57 13.59
N ASN A 137 9.13 -1.40 12.82
CA ASN A 137 9.70 -2.59 12.21
C ASN A 137 10.89 -2.23 11.29
N ALA A 138 11.97 -2.99 11.38
CA ALA A 138 13.19 -2.74 10.62
C ALA A 138 12.97 -2.69 9.09
N SER A 139 12.07 -3.53 8.56
CA SER A 139 11.73 -3.52 7.13
C SER A 139 10.99 -2.25 6.73
N LEU A 140 9.98 -1.82 7.51
CA LEU A 140 9.28 -0.56 7.23
C LEU A 140 10.21 0.64 7.26
N LYS A 141 11.11 0.70 8.27
CA LYS A 141 12.14 1.73 8.36
C LYS A 141 13.06 1.75 7.15
N LEU A 142 13.53 0.57 6.72
CA LEU A 142 14.36 0.43 5.52
C LEU A 142 13.63 0.96 4.29
N PHE A 143 12.36 0.57 4.09
CA PHE A 143 11.58 0.98 2.94
C PHE A 143 11.35 2.49 2.91
N ARG A 144 11.00 3.10 4.05
CA ARG A 144 10.83 4.55 4.18
C ARG A 144 12.14 5.30 3.91
N ASN A 145 13.27 4.80 4.42
CA ASN A 145 14.58 5.39 4.14
C ASN A 145 14.91 5.35 2.65
N HIS A 146 14.66 4.23 1.98
CA HIS A 146 14.87 4.11 0.54
C HIS A 146 13.98 5.09 -0.24
N LEU A 147 12.70 5.22 0.14
CA LEU A 147 11.77 6.18 -0.48
C LEU A 147 12.23 7.64 -0.29
N ASN A 148 12.62 8.01 0.92
CA ASN A 148 13.13 9.35 1.22
C ASN A 148 14.40 9.69 0.45
N GLN A 149 15.28 8.71 0.23
CA GLN A 149 16.55 8.94 -0.47
C GLN A 149 16.39 9.01 -1.98
N ASN A 150 15.51 8.18 -2.56
CA ASN A 150 15.47 7.96 -4.00
C ASN A 150 14.21 8.49 -4.70
N PHE A 151 13.06 8.53 -4.01
CA PHE A 151 11.79 8.91 -4.63
C PHE A 151 11.37 10.32 -4.25
N VAL A 152 11.35 10.64 -2.95
CA VAL A 152 10.82 11.92 -2.43
C VAL A 152 11.65 13.13 -2.89
N LYS A 153 12.95 12.93 -3.16
CA LYS A 153 13.84 13.99 -3.66
C LYS A 153 13.61 14.36 -5.12
N LEU A 154 12.99 13.49 -5.90
CA LEU A 154 12.68 13.74 -7.30
C LEU A 154 11.32 14.45 -7.38
N ARG A 155 11.29 15.75 -7.72
CA ARG A 155 10.04 16.43 -8.05
C ARG A 155 9.90 16.57 -9.55
N TRP A 156 8.66 16.86 -9.94
CA TRP A 156 8.27 17.00 -11.34
C TRP A 156 9.18 17.97 -12.09
N ASN A 157 9.50 19.13 -11.50
CA ASN A 157 10.28 20.17 -12.15
C ASN A 157 11.73 19.73 -12.41
N GLU A 158 12.40 19.09 -11.45
CA GLU A 158 13.77 18.57 -11.67
C GLU A 158 13.76 17.47 -12.72
N CYS A 159 12.82 16.51 -12.63
CA CYS A 159 12.69 15.45 -13.61
C CYS A 159 12.42 15.98 -15.03
N TRP A 160 11.52 16.96 -15.16
CA TRP A 160 11.22 17.62 -16.42
C TRP A 160 12.45 18.28 -17.02
N ASN A 161 13.14 19.12 -16.23
CA ASN A 161 14.31 19.87 -16.70
C ASN A 161 15.48 18.96 -17.09
N GLN A 162 15.68 17.85 -16.39
CA GLN A 162 16.80 16.94 -16.63
C GLN A 162 16.56 15.96 -17.79
N ASN A 163 15.32 15.48 -17.97
CA ASN A 163 15.05 14.37 -18.88
C ASN A 163 14.21 14.75 -20.10
N ALA A 164 13.19 15.61 -19.91
CA ALA A 164 12.24 15.93 -20.97
C ALA A 164 12.66 17.18 -21.73
N LEU A 165 12.96 18.28 -21.02
CA LEU A 165 13.30 19.57 -21.62
C LEU A 165 14.43 19.49 -22.66
N PRO A 166 15.54 18.73 -22.45
CA PRO A 166 16.63 18.64 -23.43
C PRO A 166 16.26 18.01 -24.77
N ILE A 167 15.13 17.31 -24.85
CA ILE A 167 14.64 16.70 -26.10
C ILE A 167 13.86 17.74 -26.93
N PHE A 168 13.32 18.76 -26.28
CA PHE A 168 12.52 19.82 -26.91
C PHE A 168 13.32 21.10 -27.20
N SER A 169 14.58 21.16 -26.77
CA SER A 169 15.52 22.28 -26.97
C SER A 169 16.60 21.93 -27.97
#